data_AF-A0A9Q4KML3-F1
#
_entry.id   AF-A0A9Q4KML3-F1
#
_cell.length_a   1.000
_cell.length_b   1.000
_cell.length_c   1.000
_cell.angle_alpha   90.00
_cell.angle_beta   90.00
_cell.angle_gamma   90.00
#
_symmetry.space_group_name_H-M   'P 1'
#
loop_
_entity.id
_entity.type
_entity.pdbx_description
1 polymer ?
#
loop_
_entity_poly.entity_id
_entity_poly.type
_entity_poly.pdbx_seq_one_letter_code
_entity_poly.pdbx_strand_id
1 'polypeptide(L)' 'MTINLLEKLAKDETLDTKYKDHQLKGKLKSFRDCHIMPYLALIYKKDDNILILEAIDIGKHSKLF' A
#
# COMPACT_ATOMS: atom_id res chain seq x y z
N MET A 1 0.62 -14.62 7.09
CA MET A 1 1.73 -13.90 6.43
C MET A 1 1.33 -12.50 5.96
N THR A 2 0.07 -12.25 5.58
CA THR A 2 -0.48 -10.92 5.21
C THR A 2 -1.23 -10.18 6.33
N ILE A 3 -1.86 -10.89 7.28
CA ILE A 3 -2.61 -10.28 8.40
C ILE A 3 -1.73 -9.31 9.22
N ASN A 4 -0.47 -9.69 9.45
CA ASN A 4 0.48 -8.88 10.21
C ASN A 4 0.76 -7.51 9.56
N LEU A 5 0.76 -7.42 8.22
CA LEU A 5 1.01 -6.14 7.55
C LEU A 5 -0.18 -5.17 7.71
N LEU A 6 -1.41 -5.66 7.56
CA LEU A 6 -2.60 -4.82 7.71
C LEU A 6 -2.77 -4.33 9.16
N GLU A 7 -2.45 -5.18 10.15
CA GLU A 7 -2.47 -4.76 11.56
C GLU A 7 -1.42 -3.68 11.84
N LYS A 8 -0.20 -3.84 11.30
CA LYS A 8 0.85 -2.82 11.40
C LYS A 8 0.43 -1.50 10.76
N LEU A 9 -0.15 -1.58 9.56
CA LEU A 9 -0.73 -0.43 8.90
C LEU A 9 -1.84 0.19 9.75
N ALA A 10 -2.75 -0.58 10.33
CA ALA A 10 -3.83 -0.05 11.17
C ALA A 10 -3.32 0.64 12.45
N LYS A 11 -2.19 0.17 13.01
CA LYS A 11 -1.59 0.68 14.26
C LYS A 11 -0.55 1.79 14.08
N ASP A 12 -0.31 2.25 12.85
CA ASP A 12 0.77 3.22 12.55
C ASP A 12 2.18 2.67 12.93
N GLU A 13 2.35 1.35 12.90
CA GLU A 13 3.66 0.75 13.15
C GLU A 13 4.58 0.93 11.94
N THR A 14 5.86 1.17 12.22
CA THR A 14 6.89 1.23 11.18
C THR A 14 6.95 -0.09 10.41
N LEU A 15 6.84 0.01 9.09
CA LEU A 15 6.99 -1.13 8.20
C LEU A 15 8.47 -1.42 7.91
N ASP A 16 8.76 -2.69 7.67
CA ASP A 16 10.05 -3.12 7.15
C ASP A 16 10.32 -2.45 5.80
N THR A 17 11.55 -1.99 5.56
CA THR A 17 11.95 -1.26 4.36
C THR A 17 11.73 -2.06 3.08
N LYS A 18 11.66 -3.40 3.15
CA LYS A 18 11.33 -4.27 2.01
C LYS A 18 9.96 -3.98 1.39
N TYR A 19 9.02 -3.43 2.17
CA TYR A 19 7.68 -3.09 1.69
C TYR A 19 7.63 -1.77 0.91
N LYS A 20 8.74 -1.00 0.89
CA LYS A 20 8.88 0.25 0.12
C LYS A 20 7.70 1.21 0.30
N ASP A 21 7.11 1.27 1.49
CA ASP A 21 5.96 2.13 1.76
C ASP A 21 6.34 3.60 1.62
N HIS A 22 5.70 4.30 0.69
CA HIS A 22 5.98 5.71 0.44
C HIS A 22 4.72 6.50 0.05
N GLN A 23 4.74 7.80 0.35
CA GLN A 23 3.69 8.70 -0.11
C GLN A 23 3.74 8.84 -1.64
N LEU A 24 2.58 8.84 -2.28
CA LEU A 24 2.48 9.16 -3.71
C LEU A 24 2.69 10.67 -3.94
N LYS A 25 2.95 11.05 -5.19
CA LYS A 25 3.26 12.45 -5.56
C LYS A 25 2.10 13.10 -6.30
N GLY A 26 2.13 14.43 -6.41
CA GLY A 26 1.17 15.21 -7.19
C GLY A 26 -0.26 15.15 -6.63
N LYS A 27 -1.25 14.91 -7.51
CA LYS A 27 -2.68 14.87 -7.14
C LYS A 27 -3.02 13.75 -6.14
N LEU A 28 -2.18 12.74 -6.03
CA LEU A 28 -2.38 11.58 -5.16
C LEU A 28 -1.56 11.66 -3.86
N LYS A 29 -1.06 12.84 -3.47
CA LYS A 29 -0.24 13.01 -2.25
C LYS A 29 -0.92 12.55 -0.95
N SER A 30 -2.24 12.46 -0.90
CA SER A 30 -2.97 11.91 0.26
C SER A 30 -2.90 10.39 0.35
N PHE A 31 -2.40 9.72 -0.68
CA PHE A 31 -2.28 8.27 -0.76
C PHE A 31 -0.83 7.83 -0.58
N ARG A 32 -0.68 6.55 -0.22
CA ARG A 32 0.58 5.83 -0.05
C ARG A 32 0.57 4.58 -0.92
N ASP A 33 1.75 4.19 -1.37
CA ASP A 33 2.02 2.98 -2.14
C ASP A 33 2.91 2.05 -1.32
N CYS A 34 2.41 0.85 -1.02
CA CYS A 34 3.10 -0.16 -0.22
C CYS A 34 3.21 -1.47 -1.01
N HIS A 35 4.44 -1.85 -1.36
CA HIS A 35 4.76 -3.04 -2.13
C HIS A 35 4.75 -4.28 -1.24
N ILE A 36 3.70 -5.10 -1.33
CA ILE A 36 3.54 -6.32 -0.51
C ILE A 36 4.28 -7.51 -1.13
N MET A 37 4.29 -7.58 -2.46
CA MET A 37 5.00 -8.58 -3.25
C MET A 37 5.56 -7.93 -4.53
N PRO A 38 6.46 -8.59 -5.28
CA PRO A 38 7.02 -8.01 -6.51
C PRO A 38 5.99 -7.51 -7.54
N TYR A 39 4.77 -8.06 -7.53
CA TYR A 39 3.69 -7.71 -8.46
C TYR A 39 2.42 -7.21 -7.75
N LEU A 40 2.49 -6.99 -6.43
CA LEU A 40 1.34 -6.58 -5.63
C LEU A 40 1.70 -5.34 -4.82
N ALA A 41 0.99 -4.25 -5.09
CA ALA A 41 1.05 -3.03 -4.31
C ALA A 41 -0.31 -2.76 -3.67
N LEU A 42 -0.28 -2.13 -2.51
CA LEU A 42 -1.45 -1.66 -1.82
C LEU A 42 -1.41 -0.14 -1.84
N ILE A 43 -2.43 0.45 -2.47
CA ILE A 43 -2.63 1.89 -2.44
C ILE A 43 -3.60 2.19 -1.29
N TYR A 44 -3.20 3.07 -0.40
CA TYR A 44 -4.04 3.39 0.76
C TYR A 44 -3.95 4.84 1.17
N LYS A 45 -4.94 5.27 1.93
CA LYS A 45 -4.90 6.51 2.68
C LYS A 45 -5.39 6.26 4.10
N LYS A 46 -4.94 7.11 5.02
CA LYS A 46 -5.51 7.19 6.37
C LYS A 46 -6.26 8.50 6.51
N ASP A 47 -7.51 8.40 6.94
CA ASP A 47 -8.43 9.54 7.06
C ASP A 47 -9.13 9.42 8.41
N ASP A 48 -8.88 10.35 9.34
CA ASP A 48 -9.47 10.38 10.68
C ASP A 48 -9.53 9.00 11.39
N ASN A 49 -8.39 8.30 11.46
CA ASN A 49 -8.22 6.95 12.00
C ASN A 49 -8.88 5.80 11.22
N ILE A 50 -9.45 6.09 10.04
CA ILE A 50 -9.98 5.08 9.12
C ILE A 50 -8.89 4.75 8.10
N LEU A 51 -8.51 3.48 8.05
CA LEU A 51 -7.62 2.94 7.03
C LEU A 51 -8.43 2.53 5.81
N ILE A 52 -8.29 3.27 4.71
CA ILE A 52 -8.96 2.98 3.44
C ILE A 52 -7.94 2.29 2.54
N LEU A 53 -8.20 1.02 2.22
CA LEU A 53 -7.30 0.15 1.47
C LEU A 53 -7.88 -0.12 0.08
N GLU A 54 -7.09 0.15 -0.95
CA GLU A 54 -7.35 -0.30 -2.31
C GLU A 54 -6.18 -1.19 -2.76
N ALA A 55 -6.45 -2.49 -2.86
CA ALA A 55 -5.45 -3.45 -3.30
C ALA A 55 -5.37 -3.42 -4.82
N ILE A 56 -4.22 -3.05 -5.37
CA ILE A 56 -3.98 -3.03 -6.81
C ILE A 56 -3.03 -4.19 -7.14
N ASP A 57 -3.62 -5.26 -7.66
CA ASP A 57 -2.87 -6.33 -8.30
C ASP A 57 -2.62 -5.96 -9.77
N ILE A 58 -1.35 -5.88 -10.15
CA ILE A 58 -0.96 -5.86 -11.55
C ILE A 58 -0.26 -7.19 -11.80
N GLY A 59 -1.05 -8.22 -12.03
CA GLY A 59 -0.56 -9.53 -12.45
C GLY A 59 0.45 -9.41 -13.61
N LYS A 60 1.29 -10.44 -13.79
CA LYS A 60 2.35 -10.47 -14.82
C LYS A 60 1.88 -9.85 -16.15
N HIS A 61 2.42 -8.66 -16.46
CA HIS A 61 2.46 -7.94 -17.74
C HIS A 61 1.54 -8.49 -18.85
N SER A 62 0.45 -7.77 -19.18
CA SER A 62 -0.10 -7.64 -20.56
C SER A 62 -1.48 -6.98 -20.65
N LYS A 63 -2.07 -6.44 -19.56
CA LYS A 63 -3.45 -5.90 -19.64
C LYS A 63 -3.69 -4.53 -19.00
N LEU A 64 -2.65 -3.79 -18.66
CA LEU A 64 -2.81 -2.40 -18.21
C LEU A 64 -2.05 -1.37 -19.07
N PHE A 65 -1.26 -1.84 -20.05
CA PHE A 65 -0.82 -1.11 -21.25
C PHE A 65 -0.67 -2.10 -22.40
#